data_AF-A0A6J4EDX3-F1
#
_entry.id   AF-A0A6J4EDX3-F1
#
_cell.length_a   1.000
_cell.length_b   1.000
_cell.length_c   1.000
_cell.angle_alpha   90.00
_cell.angle_beta   90.00
_cell.angle_gamma   90.00
#
_symmetry.space_group_name_H-M   'P 1'
#
loop_
_entity.id
_entity.type
_entity.pdbx_description
1 polymer ?
#
loop_
_entity_poly.entity_id
_entity_poly.type
_entity_poly.pdbx_seq_one_letter_code
_entity_poly.pdbx_strand_id
1 'polypeptide(L)'
;MSISTVNKLLQAEPAVKEAWKAALKKRECAHHRAQWCRLARKHPGDSPQQLRKLIPSIYAWLYRNDKGWLAEQTSRLPSGRHGNHSKVDWGARDRNLEKRARERIGALSERPLGLGQVHLLIPELPSCLRKKDRYPLTLGYLQKVLHARPEKRTEDEPHS
;
A
#
# COMPACT_ATOMS: atom_id res chain seq x y z
N MET A 1 59.23 13.68 -9.58
CA MET A 1 58.82 12.41 -10.23
C MET A 1 57.43 12.62 -10.82
N SER A 2 57.29 12.49 -12.13
CA SER A 2 56.09 12.95 -12.84
C SER A 2 54.94 11.94 -12.75
N ILE A 3 53.70 12.42 -12.64
CA ILE A 3 52.44 11.63 -12.54
C ILE A 3 52.34 10.58 -13.67
N SER A 4 52.96 10.86 -14.82
CA SER A 4 53.02 9.98 -15.99
C SER A 4 53.80 8.67 -15.77
N THR A 5 54.83 8.66 -14.91
CA THR A 5 55.61 7.43 -14.61
C THR A 5 54.82 6.51 -13.69
N VAL A 6 54.09 7.08 -12.73
CA VAL A 6 53.19 6.34 -11.83
C VAL A 6 52.06 5.69 -12.62
N ASN A 7 51.46 6.41 -13.58
CA ASN A 7 50.40 5.84 -14.44
C ASN A 7 50.92 4.71 -15.36
N LYS A 8 52.18 4.75 -15.82
CA LYS A 8 52.78 3.67 -16.63
C LYS A 8 53.03 2.41 -15.80
N LEU A 9 53.53 2.55 -14.56
CA LEU A 9 53.68 1.44 -13.60
C LEU A 9 52.33 0.82 -13.22
N LEU A 10 51.29 1.64 -13.01
CA LEU A 10 49.92 1.17 -12.72
C LEU A 10 49.26 0.43 -13.89
N GLN A 11 49.70 0.66 -15.13
CA GLN A 11 49.23 -0.09 -16.32
C GLN A 11 50.02 -1.38 -16.55
N ALA A 12 51.28 -1.45 -16.12
CA ALA A 12 52.14 -2.62 -16.28
C ALA A 12 51.73 -3.79 -15.37
N GLU A 13 51.06 -3.52 -14.25
CA GLU A 13 50.61 -4.54 -13.31
C GLU A 13 49.09 -4.52 -13.09
N PRO A 14 48.33 -5.39 -13.80
CA PRO A 14 46.88 -5.46 -13.64
C PRO A 14 46.46 -5.78 -12.20
N ALA A 15 47.27 -6.56 -11.46
CA ALA A 15 47.00 -6.86 -10.06
C ALA A 15 47.01 -5.62 -9.15
N VAL A 16 47.96 -4.69 -9.35
CA VAL A 16 48.05 -3.44 -8.59
C VAL A 16 46.89 -2.50 -8.92
N LYS A 17 46.51 -2.44 -10.21
CA LYS A 17 45.36 -1.66 -10.67
C LYS A 17 44.04 -2.17 -10.07
N GLU A 18 43.83 -3.48 -10.04
CA GLU A 18 42.64 -4.08 -9.43
C GLU A 18 42.64 -3.93 -7.90
N ALA A 19 43.78 -4.09 -7.23
CA ALA A 19 43.90 -3.82 -5.80
C ALA A 19 43.59 -2.36 -5.46
N TRP A 20 44.07 -1.41 -6.27
CA TRP A 20 43.78 0.01 -6.10
C TRP A 20 42.30 0.34 -6.31
N LYS A 21 41.68 -0.19 -7.38
CA LYS A 21 40.22 -0.07 -7.60
C LYS A 21 39.41 -0.66 -6.46
N ALA A 22 39.81 -1.82 -5.94
CA ALA A 22 39.15 -2.46 -4.79
C ALA A 22 39.28 -1.59 -3.53
N ALA A 23 40.45 -1.01 -3.28
CA ALA A 23 40.68 -0.10 -2.16
C ALA A 23 39.85 1.19 -2.29
N LEU A 24 39.79 1.78 -3.48
CA LEU A 24 38.94 2.94 -3.77
C LEU A 24 37.47 2.61 -3.53
N LYS A 25 36.98 1.49 -4.07
CA LYS A 25 35.60 1.03 -3.87
C LYS A 25 35.30 0.83 -2.38
N LYS A 26 36.22 0.23 -1.63
CA LYS A 26 36.07 0.02 -0.18
C LYS A 26 35.98 1.35 0.58
N ARG A 27 36.81 2.34 0.22
CA ARG A 27 36.77 3.68 0.79
C ARG A 27 35.45 4.39 0.48
N GLU A 28 34.97 4.28 -0.76
CA GLU A 28 33.72 4.89 -1.19
C GLU A 28 32.52 4.25 -0.47
N CYS A 29 32.51 2.92 -0.31
CA CYS A 29 31.52 2.22 0.49
C CYS A 29 31.53 2.73 1.94
N ALA A 30 32.71 2.79 2.57
CA ALA A 30 32.83 3.27 3.94
C ALA A 30 32.30 4.70 4.11
N HIS A 31 32.60 5.59 3.15
CA HIS A 31 32.10 6.96 3.15
C HIS A 31 30.57 7.00 3.13
N HIS A 32 29.94 6.34 2.15
CA HIS A 32 28.48 6.32 2.00
C HIS A 32 27.79 5.64 3.20
N ARG A 33 28.35 4.54 3.71
CA ARG A 33 27.86 3.86 4.91
C ARG A 33 27.88 4.79 6.13
N ALA A 34 28.96 5.53 6.32
CA ALA A 34 29.07 6.49 7.44
C ALA A 34 28.03 7.61 7.35
N GLN A 35 27.78 8.13 6.14
CA GLN A 35 26.75 9.14 5.93
C GLN A 35 25.34 8.61 6.23
N TRP A 36 25.04 7.40 5.76
CA TRP A 36 23.77 6.72 6.06
C TRP A 36 23.58 6.51 7.56
N CYS A 37 24.56 5.92 8.25
CA CYS A 37 24.51 5.66 9.69
C CYS A 37 24.35 6.96 10.49
N ARG A 38 25.05 8.03 10.10
CA ARG A 38 24.92 9.34 10.75
C ARG A 38 23.51 9.89 10.63
N LEU A 39 22.87 9.76 9.46
CA LEU A 39 21.49 10.20 9.29
C LEU A 39 20.52 9.34 10.10
N ALA A 40 20.66 8.01 10.03
CA ALA A 40 19.82 7.07 10.78
C ALA A 40 19.89 7.33 12.30
N ARG A 41 21.07 7.66 12.84
CA ARG A 41 21.22 8.05 14.26
C ARG A 41 20.56 9.37 14.61
N LYS A 42 20.55 10.35 13.69
CA LYS A 42 19.84 11.63 13.90
C LYS A 42 18.32 11.47 13.85
N HIS A 43 17.84 10.43 13.18
CA HIS A 43 16.41 10.17 12.95
C HIS A 43 16.04 8.72 13.32
N PRO A 44 16.14 8.33 14.61
CA PRO A 44 15.93 6.94 15.03
C PRO A 44 14.50 6.43 14.82
N GLY A 45 13.51 7.32 14.73
CA GLY A 45 12.11 6.98 14.49
C GLY A 45 11.70 6.96 13.01
N ASP A 46 12.59 7.37 12.10
CA ASP A 46 12.25 7.48 10.69
C ASP A 46 12.33 6.13 9.98
N SER A 47 11.35 5.91 9.12
CA SER A 47 11.34 4.73 8.26
C SER A 47 12.40 4.82 7.15
N PRO A 48 12.80 3.68 6.56
CA PRO A 48 13.69 3.66 5.40
C PRO A 48 13.23 4.57 4.24
N GLN A 49 11.91 4.75 4.08
CA GLN A 49 11.33 5.63 3.05
C GLN A 49 11.55 7.11 3.37
N GLN A 50 11.43 7.51 4.63
CA GLN A 50 11.69 8.87 5.08
C GLN A 50 13.18 9.19 4.95
N LEU A 51 14.06 8.30 5.43
CA LEU A 51 15.51 8.47 5.27
C LEU A 51 15.94 8.55 3.80
N ARG A 52 15.33 7.75 2.92
CA ARG A 52 15.58 7.82 1.48
C ARG A 52 15.25 9.19 0.89
N LYS A 53 14.19 9.87 1.36
CA LYS A 53 13.83 11.21 0.89
C LYS A 53 14.84 12.26 1.31
N LEU A 54 15.47 12.09 2.48
CA LEU A 54 16.46 13.02 3.02
C LEU A 54 17.81 12.92 2.31
N ILE A 55 18.24 11.71 1.92
CA ILE A 55 19.54 11.47 1.24
C ILE A 55 19.42 10.56 0.00
N PRO A 56 18.71 11.01 -1.06
CA PRO A 56 18.42 10.17 -2.22
C PRO A 56 19.67 9.75 -3.00
N SER A 57 20.68 10.61 -3.07
CA SER A 57 21.96 10.33 -3.75
C SER A 57 22.72 9.18 -3.07
N ILE A 58 22.84 9.24 -1.74
CA ILE A 58 23.54 8.22 -0.94
C ILE A 58 22.80 6.89 -0.99
N TYR A 59 21.47 6.92 -0.88
CA TYR A 59 20.64 5.73 -1.03
C TYR A 59 20.83 5.08 -2.40
N ALA A 60 20.78 5.86 -3.49
CA ALA A 60 20.95 5.34 -4.84
C ALA A 60 22.34 4.73 -5.06
N TRP A 61 23.39 5.36 -4.53
CA TRP A 61 24.75 4.83 -4.63
C TRP A 61 24.89 3.50 -3.88
N LEU A 62 24.42 3.43 -2.63
CA LEU A 62 24.47 2.21 -1.81
C LEU A 62 23.63 1.09 -2.41
N TYR A 63 22.48 1.41 -3.00
CA TYR A 63 21.65 0.41 -3.67
C TYR A 63 22.35 -0.26 -4.86
N ARG A 64 23.17 0.49 -5.61
CA ARG A 64 23.92 -0.03 -6.77
C ARG A 64 25.19 -0.76 -6.37
N ASN A 65 25.87 -0.29 -5.33
CA ASN A 65 27.23 -0.76 -4.99
C ASN A 65 27.28 -1.71 -3.79
N ASP A 66 26.27 -1.67 -2.92
CA ASP A 66 26.32 -2.29 -1.59
C ASP A 66 24.92 -2.67 -1.05
N LYS A 67 24.15 -3.32 -1.92
CA LYS A 67 22.74 -3.63 -1.67
C LYS A 67 22.52 -4.51 -0.43
N GLY A 68 23.40 -5.49 -0.19
CA GLY A 68 23.30 -6.40 0.95
C GLY A 68 23.41 -5.66 2.29
N TRP A 69 24.42 -4.78 2.41
CA TRP A 69 24.57 -3.94 3.59
C TRP A 69 23.39 -3.00 3.78
N LEU A 70 22.92 -2.36 2.70
CA LEU A 70 21.77 -1.44 2.77
C LEU A 70 20.51 -2.18 3.27
N ALA A 71 20.24 -3.38 2.76
CA ALA A 71 19.11 -4.20 3.19
C ALA A 71 19.17 -4.50 4.69
N GLU A 72 20.33 -4.95 5.19
CA GLU A 72 20.55 -5.21 6.62
C GLU A 72 20.36 -3.96 7.49
N GLN A 73 20.83 -2.79 7.05
CA GLN A 73 20.62 -1.56 7.81
C GLN A 73 19.14 -1.13 7.80
N THR A 74 18.45 -1.27 6.67
CA THR A 74 17.04 -0.89 6.57
C THR A 74 16.10 -1.83 7.31
N SER A 75 16.44 -3.10 7.50
CA SER A 75 15.62 -4.04 8.28
C SER A 75 15.64 -3.75 9.77
N ARG A 76 16.68 -3.06 10.27
CA ARG A 76 16.81 -2.61 11.66
C ARG A 76 16.03 -1.33 11.96
N LEU A 77 15.58 -0.62 10.94
CA LEU A 77 14.82 0.62 11.09
C LEU A 77 13.32 0.34 11.26
N PRO A 78 12.58 1.25 11.91
CA PRO A 78 11.13 1.15 11.99
C PRO A 78 10.53 0.99 10.60
N SER A 79 9.81 -0.09 10.36
CA SER A 79 9.10 -0.30 9.11
C SER A 79 7.99 0.74 8.99
N GLY A 80 8.23 1.82 8.26
CA GLY A 80 7.19 2.80 7.90
C GLY A 80 6.07 2.21 7.03
N ARG A 81 6.23 0.96 6.57
CA ARG A 81 5.08 0.14 6.24
C ARG A 81 4.38 -0.21 7.55
N HIS A 82 3.42 0.62 7.93
CA HIS A 82 2.16 0.08 8.39
C HIS A 82 1.78 -0.94 7.33
N GLY A 83 1.94 -2.23 7.63
CA GLY A 83 1.47 -3.26 6.73
C GLY A 83 0.02 -2.93 6.36
N ASN A 84 -0.42 -3.33 5.18
CA ASN A 84 -1.82 -3.19 4.77
C ASN A 84 -2.80 -3.93 5.73
N HIS A 85 -2.31 -4.49 6.84
CA HIS A 85 -2.97 -4.65 8.13
C HIS A 85 -3.41 -3.31 8.76
N SER A 86 -3.86 -2.33 7.97
CA SER A 86 -4.88 -1.46 8.53
C SER A 86 -5.98 -2.43 8.96
N LYS A 87 -6.22 -2.49 10.27
CA LYS A 87 -7.28 -3.26 10.89
C LYS A 87 -8.56 -2.64 10.33
N VAL A 88 -8.93 -3.05 9.12
CA VAL A 88 -10.03 -2.44 8.38
C VAL A 88 -11.24 -2.62 9.29
N ASP A 89 -11.72 -1.52 9.85
CA ASP A 89 -12.92 -1.52 10.68
C ASP A 89 -14.10 -1.77 9.73
N TRP A 90 -14.35 -3.05 9.48
CA TRP A 90 -15.45 -3.51 8.66
C TRP A 90 -16.78 -3.04 9.22
N GLY A 91 -16.91 -2.88 10.54
CA GLY A 91 -18.11 -2.34 11.18
C GLY A 91 -18.34 -0.87 10.82
N ALA A 92 -17.30 -0.05 10.86
CA ALA A 92 -17.39 1.35 10.41
C ALA A 92 -17.70 1.45 8.91
N ARG A 93 -17.11 0.58 8.08
CA ARG A 93 -17.40 0.54 6.64
C ARG A 93 -18.83 0.10 6.35
N ASP A 94 -19.34 -0.88 7.09
CA ASP A 94 -20.71 -1.36 6.95
C ASP A 94 -21.73 -0.30 7.36
N ARG A 95 -21.53 0.35 8.53
CA ARG A 95 -22.37 1.49 8.95
C ARG A 95 -22.37 2.62 7.93
N ASN A 96 -21.21 2.94 7.37
CA ASN A 96 -21.10 4.03 6.39
C ASN A 96 -21.80 3.67 5.07
N LEU A 97 -21.68 2.41 4.62
CA LEU A 97 -22.36 1.93 3.43
C LEU A 97 -23.89 1.88 3.63
N GLU A 98 -24.35 1.40 4.78
CA GLU A 98 -25.77 1.37 5.16
C GLU A 98 -26.36 2.78 5.23
N LYS A 99 -25.64 3.74 5.84
CA LYS A 99 -26.04 5.15 5.87
C LYS A 99 -26.21 5.72 4.46
N ARG A 100 -25.22 5.54 3.58
CA ARG A 100 -25.32 6.00 2.18
C ARG A 100 -26.46 5.32 1.43
N ALA A 101 -26.67 4.03 1.68
CA ALA A 101 -27.80 3.31 1.10
C ALA A 101 -29.13 3.91 1.55
N ARG A 102 -29.26 4.23 2.85
CA ARG A 102 -30.45 4.85 3.41
C ARG A 102 -30.69 6.27 2.91
N GLU A 103 -29.64 7.07 2.74
CA GLU A 103 -29.76 8.42 2.17
C GLU A 103 -30.22 8.37 0.70
N ARG A 104 -29.61 7.50 -0.10
CA ARG A 104 -29.92 7.42 -1.54
C ARG A 104 -31.24 6.73 -1.83
N ILE A 105 -31.57 5.67 -1.10
CA ILE A 105 -32.80 4.90 -1.31
C ILE A 105 -33.95 5.51 -0.51
N GLY A 106 -33.73 5.87 0.75
CA GLY A 106 -34.77 6.41 1.64
C GLY A 106 -35.33 7.76 1.19
N ALA A 107 -34.55 8.58 0.46
CA ALA A 107 -35.07 9.79 -0.16
C ALA A 107 -35.96 9.53 -1.39
N LEU A 108 -35.93 8.31 -1.96
CA LEU A 108 -36.57 7.95 -3.23
C LEU A 108 -37.65 6.86 -3.10
N SER A 109 -37.77 6.20 -1.95
CA SER A 109 -38.55 4.97 -1.79
C SER A 109 -39.71 5.12 -0.81
N GLU A 110 -40.91 5.35 -1.34
CA GLU A 110 -42.18 4.96 -0.67
C GLU A 110 -42.65 3.56 -1.11
N ARG A 111 -41.93 2.94 -2.06
CA ARG A 111 -42.23 1.62 -2.65
C ARG A 111 -40.96 0.75 -2.70
N PRO A 112 -41.10 -0.59 -2.70
CA PRO A 112 -40.00 -1.52 -2.99
C PRO A 112 -39.26 -1.16 -4.28
N LEU A 113 -37.94 -1.19 -4.23
CA LEU A 113 -37.10 -1.00 -5.42
C LEU A 113 -36.63 -2.35 -5.96
N GLY A 114 -36.47 -2.45 -7.28
CA GLY A 114 -35.84 -3.61 -7.91
C GLY A 114 -34.33 -3.61 -7.74
N LEU A 115 -33.70 -4.80 -7.79
CA LEU A 115 -32.24 -4.94 -7.64
C LEU A 115 -31.44 -4.11 -8.64
N GLY A 116 -31.93 -3.96 -9.88
CA GLY A 116 -31.29 -3.12 -10.90
C GLY A 116 -31.28 -1.63 -10.54
N GLN A 117 -32.36 -1.11 -9.94
CA GLN A 117 -32.44 0.27 -9.49
C GLN A 117 -31.49 0.53 -8.33
N VAL A 118 -31.36 -0.43 -7.41
CA VAL A 118 -30.42 -0.37 -6.29
C VAL A 118 -28.97 -0.28 -6.78
N HIS A 119 -28.59 -1.05 -7.80
CA HIS A 119 -27.25 -0.97 -8.40
C HIS A 119 -26.96 0.37 -9.08
N LEU A 120 -27.97 0.99 -9.70
CA LEU A 120 -27.83 2.33 -10.27
C LEU A 120 -27.63 3.39 -9.19
N LEU A 121 -28.38 3.30 -8.08
CA LEU A 121 -28.27 4.24 -6.97
C LEU A 121 -26.98 4.06 -6.17
N ILE A 122 -26.46 2.83 -6.10
CA ILE A 122 -25.25 2.48 -5.33
C ILE A 122 -24.33 1.62 -6.22
N PRO A 123 -23.54 2.23 -7.12
CA PRO A 123 -22.67 1.49 -8.04
C PRO A 123 -21.52 0.74 -7.32
N GLU A 124 -21.16 1.15 -6.10
CA GLU A 124 -20.14 0.49 -5.27
C GLU A 124 -20.65 -0.80 -4.60
N LEU A 125 -21.97 -1.04 -4.63
CA LEU A 125 -22.63 -2.12 -3.93
C LEU A 125 -22.18 -3.52 -4.38
N PRO A 126 -22.07 -3.83 -5.69
CA PRO A 126 -21.65 -5.15 -6.14
C PRO A 126 -20.24 -5.53 -5.66
N SER A 127 -19.33 -4.55 -5.62
CA SER A 127 -17.96 -4.75 -5.12
C SER A 127 -17.92 -4.96 -3.60
N CYS A 128 -18.75 -4.25 -2.84
CA CYS A 128 -18.84 -4.41 -1.38
C CYS A 128 -19.48 -5.76 -1.00
N LEU A 129 -20.55 -6.15 -1.69
CA LEU A 129 -21.28 -7.40 -1.46
C LEU A 129 -20.54 -8.67 -1.94
N ARG A 130 -19.33 -8.55 -2.51
CA ARG A 130 -18.44 -9.72 -2.68
C ARG A 130 -18.00 -10.32 -1.35
N LYS A 131 -18.00 -9.53 -0.27
CA LYS A 131 -17.66 -9.97 1.10
C LYS A 131 -18.87 -9.82 2.02
N LYS A 132 -19.96 -10.55 1.70
CA LYS A 132 -21.26 -10.44 2.38
C LYS A 132 -21.16 -10.51 3.91
N ASP A 133 -20.32 -11.40 4.43
CA ASP A 133 -20.10 -11.60 5.88
C ASP A 133 -19.53 -10.37 6.61
N ARG A 134 -19.02 -9.39 5.86
CA ARG A 134 -18.47 -8.14 6.39
C ARG A 134 -19.46 -6.97 6.36
N TYR A 135 -20.65 -7.17 5.79
CA TYR A 135 -21.68 -6.13 5.62
C TYR A 135 -23.07 -6.55 6.12
N PRO A 136 -23.22 -7.07 7.34
CA PRO A 136 -24.52 -7.52 7.86
C PRO A 136 -25.57 -6.42 7.94
N LEU A 137 -25.22 -5.18 8.31
CA LEU A 137 -26.16 -4.06 8.44
C LEU A 137 -26.68 -3.60 7.08
N THR A 138 -25.76 -3.42 6.12
CA THR A 138 -26.12 -3.05 4.74
C THR A 138 -27.02 -4.12 4.11
N LEU A 139 -26.68 -5.40 4.29
CA LEU A 139 -27.50 -6.51 3.77
C LEU A 139 -28.91 -6.52 4.38
N GLY A 140 -29.04 -6.32 5.69
CA GLY A 140 -30.34 -6.26 6.35
C GLY A 140 -31.20 -5.09 5.86
N TYR A 141 -30.60 -3.93 5.58
CA TYR A 141 -31.31 -2.79 5.00
C TYR A 141 -31.77 -3.08 3.56
N LEU A 142 -30.88 -3.62 2.71
CA LEU A 142 -31.21 -3.97 1.33
C LEU A 142 -32.31 -5.03 1.26
N GLN A 143 -32.27 -6.04 2.13
CA GLN A 143 -33.33 -7.05 2.22
C GLN A 143 -34.69 -6.39 2.51
N LYS A 144 -34.78 -5.45 3.45
CA LYS A 144 -36.03 -4.73 3.74
C LYS A 144 -36.55 -3.96 2.53
N VAL A 145 -35.66 -3.27 1.80
CA VAL A 145 -36.01 -2.51 0.59
C VAL A 145 -36.46 -3.43 -0.55
N LEU A 146 -35.82 -4.59 -0.71
CA LEU A 146 -36.11 -5.55 -1.77
C LEU A 146 -37.33 -6.44 -1.46
N HIS A 147 -37.59 -6.76 -0.19
CA HIS A 147 -38.70 -7.62 0.25
C HIS A 147 -40.03 -6.88 0.43
N ALA A 148 -40.09 -5.56 0.27
CA ALA A 148 -41.38 -4.84 0.23
C ALA A 148 -42.21 -5.13 -1.04
N ARG A 149 -42.01 -6.28 -1.70
CA ARG A 149 -42.84 -6.78 -2.80
C ARG A 149 -44.24 -7.03 -2.24
N PRO A 150 -45.31 -6.41 -2.77
CA PRO A 150 -46.65 -6.82 -2.37
C PRO A 150 -46.84 -8.28 -2.79
N GLU A 151 -47.12 -9.15 -1.82
CA GLU A 151 -47.76 -10.43 -2.07
C GLU A 151 -48.98 -10.15 -2.95
N LYS A 152 -49.00 -10.73 -4.14
CA LYS A 152 -50.23 -10.76 -4.94
C LYS A 152 -51.23 -11.57 -4.14
N ARG A 153 -52.32 -10.90 -3.71
CA ARG A 153 -53.50 -11.52 -3.12
C ARG A 153 -53.97 -12.66 -4.01
N THR A 154 -54.23 -13.78 -3.35
CA THR A 154 -55.18 -14.81 -3.76
C THR A 154 -56.55 -14.19 -3.98
N GLU A 155 -57.13 -14.38 -5.16
CA GLU A 155 -58.57 -14.43 -5.35
C GLU A 155 -58.88 -15.76 -6.03
N ASP A 156 -59.33 -16.70 -5.18
CA ASP A 156 -60.26 -17.74 -5.56
C ASP A 156 -61.48 -17.09 -6.23
N GLU A 157 -61.96 -17.66 -7.33
CA GLU A 157 -63.41 -17.78 -7.52
C GLU A 157 -63.74 -19.07 -8.28
N PRO A 158 -64.72 -19.85 -7.78
CA PRO A 158 -65.28 -21.02 -8.45
C PRO A 158 -66.40 -20.58 -9.39
N HIS A 159 -66.62 -21.24 -10.53
CA HIS A 159 -67.92 -21.19 -11.20
C HIS A 159 -68.36 -22.59 -11.63
N SER A 160 -69.58 -22.91 -11.19
CA SER A 160 -70.43 -24.04 -11.54
C SER A 160 -70.75 -24.13 -13.02
#